data_AF-A0A6J4YKE4-F1
#
_entry.id   AF-A0A6J4YKE4-F1
#
_cell.length_a   1.000
_cell.length_b   1.000
_cell.length_c   1.000
_cell.angle_alpha   90.00
_cell.angle_beta   90.00
_cell.angle_gamma   90.00
#
_symmetry.space_group_name_H-M   'P 1'
#
loop_
_entity.id
_entity.type
_entity.pdbx_description
1 polymer ?
#
loop_
_entity_poly.entity_id
_entity_poly.type
_entity_poly.pdbx_seq_one_letter_code
_entity_poly.pdbx_strand_id
1 'polypeptide(L)'
;MYLATKTVNGNTHFIIRESYRQEDLFLSRDLIDLGPDPGRHIIYPGGNAFYIEEGIEDRLMELGAGESLDQLEDIFWRFVHPEIRRVLEPFRRREDRHRANRKPKRPQDHSIGPFHMFDKRRVHYLKFGQTDQRHIHRVPVKLFRGLYNKSRDEIEHGFMDMEAALNAREYKSYTFAIFDLQQFFYESMAASHPQILDQAEVDAFFIKRICRLNLDPHFWAGLETTDRLHDYLTRYVVMHFDHDYAAGSFMEDYLRQYINSRREYRPPHKSAAASLKEAGTILGVAREDLKKMSRRELVRLYRRKAQELHPDKGGDHDKFVRLTEAYHDLIKTKN
;
A
#
# COMPACT_ATOMS: atom_id res chain seq x y z
N MET A 1 -8.00 -8.21 2.44
CA MET A 1 -8.47 -7.23 3.44
C MET A 1 -7.71 -5.93 3.25
N TYR A 2 -8.31 -4.81 3.65
CA TYR A 2 -7.69 -3.49 3.61
C TYR A 2 -8.26 -2.61 4.73
N LEU A 3 -7.59 -1.50 4.99
CA LEU A 3 -8.04 -0.50 5.95
C LEU A 3 -8.84 0.57 5.23
N ALA A 4 -10.10 0.73 5.61
CA ALA A 4 -10.95 1.82 5.18
C ALA A 4 -11.09 2.87 6.29
N THR A 5 -11.46 4.08 5.91
CA THR A 5 -11.74 5.19 6.83
C THR A 5 -13.15 5.69 6.60
N LYS A 6 -13.91 5.89 7.68
CA LYS A 6 -15.28 6.41 7.62
C LYS A 6 -15.47 7.51 8.65
N THR A 7 -16.14 8.59 8.26
CA THR A 7 -16.53 9.63 9.22
C THR A 7 -17.80 9.18 9.95
N VAL A 8 -17.71 9.01 11.27
CA VAL A 8 -18.83 8.64 12.16
C VAL A 8 -18.93 9.71 13.25
N ASN A 9 -20.05 10.42 13.31
CA ASN A 9 -20.28 11.51 14.28
C ASN A 9 -19.16 12.57 14.33
N GLY A 10 -18.56 12.90 13.17
CA GLY A 10 -17.46 13.86 13.06
C GLY A 10 -16.08 13.30 13.38
N ASN A 11 -15.97 12.04 13.83
CA ASN A 11 -14.71 11.37 14.09
C ASN A 11 -14.36 10.39 12.97
N THR A 12 -13.08 10.31 12.61
CA THR A 12 -12.58 9.31 11.67
C THR A 12 -12.50 7.96 12.37
N HIS A 13 -13.28 6.99 11.90
CA HIS A 13 -13.19 5.59 12.29
C HIS A 13 -12.40 4.81 11.24
N PHE A 14 -11.66 3.81 11.71
CA PHE A 14 -10.91 2.89 10.87
C PHE A 14 -11.59 1.53 10.86
N ILE A 15 -11.88 1.02 9.67
CA ILE A 15 -12.66 -0.21 9.49
C ILE A 15 -11.82 -1.19 8.66
N ILE A 16 -11.65 -2.42 9.16
CA ILE A 16 -11.12 -3.51 8.34
C ILE A 16 -12.24 -3.95 7.40
N ARG A 17 -11.97 -3.87 6.10
CA ARG A 17 -12.87 -4.31 5.04
C ARG A 17 -12.24 -5.42 4.21
N GLU A 18 -13.06 -6.12 3.47
CA GLU A 18 -12.58 -7.00 2.41
C GLU A 18 -13.34 -6.79 1.10
N SER A 19 -12.60 -6.96 0.00
CA SER A 19 -13.17 -7.13 -1.32
C SER A 19 -13.59 -8.58 -1.50
N TYR A 20 -14.81 -8.79 -1.96
CA TYR A 20 -15.33 -10.12 -2.30
C TYR A 20 -15.99 -10.06 -3.68
N ARG A 21 -15.93 -11.18 -4.41
CA ARG A 21 -16.55 -11.30 -5.72
C ARG A 21 -18.01 -11.66 -5.55
N GLN A 22 -18.90 -10.87 -6.15
CA GLN A 22 -20.31 -11.20 -6.31
C GLN A 22 -20.63 -11.11 -7.80
N GLU A 23 -20.94 -12.25 -8.41
CA GLU A 23 -21.12 -12.39 -9.86
C GLU A 23 -19.87 -11.89 -10.62
N ASP A 24 -20.03 -10.87 -11.47
CA ASP A 24 -18.96 -10.27 -12.28
C ASP A 24 -18.36 -8.99 -11.67
N LEU A 25 -18.76 -8.64 -10.44
CA LEU A 25 -18.32 -7.44 -9.74
C LEU A 25 -17.57 -7.78 -8.45
N PHE A 26 -16.68 -6.88 -8.05
CA PHE A 26 -16.11 -6.88 -6.71
C PHE A 26 -16.80 -5.85 -5.84
N LEU A 27 -17.39 -6.32 -4.76
CA LEU A 27 -18.01 -5.50 -3.73
C LEU A 27 -17.11 -5.46 -2.49
N SER A 28 -17.45 -4.57 -1.55
CA SER A 28 -16.77 -4.49 -0.26
C SER A 28 -17.75 -4.73 0.88
N ARG A 29 -17.25 -5.30 1.99
CA ARG A 29 -18.02 -5.42 3.23
C ARG A 29 -17.16 -5.07 4.44
N ASP A 30 -17.81 -4.52 5.46
CA ASP A 30 -17.22 -4.22 6.76
C ASP A 30 -17.00 -5.55 7.53
N LEU A 31 -15.78 -5.76 8.03
CA LEU A 31 -15.47 -6.89 8.91
C LEU A 31 -15.42 -6.44 10.37
N ILE A 32 -14.56 -5.46 10.68
CA ILE A 32 -14.34 -5.00 12.05
C ILE A 32 -14.16 -3.47 12.06
N ASP A 33 -14.95 -2.77 12.86
CA ASP A 33 -14.70 -1.38 13.22
C ASP A 33 -13.67 -1.32 14.35
N LEU A 34 -12.49 -0.77 14.07
CA LEU A 34 -11.39 -0.59 15.03
C LEU A 34 -11.59 0.68 15.87
N GLY A 35 -12.55 1.52 15.51
CA GLY A 35 -12.79 2.83 16.12
C GLY A 35 -11.78 3.89 15.66
N PRO A 36 -11.65 5.00 16.41
CA PRO A 36 -10.81 6.12 16.03
C PRO A 36 -9.31 5.93 16.30
N ASP A 37 -8.96 4.99 17.19
CA ASP A 37 -7.57 4.69 17.54
C ASP A 37 -7.26 3.20 17.37
N PRO A 38 -6.85 2.77 16.16
CA PRO A 38 -6.39 1.40 15.93
C PRO A 38 -5.13 1.03 16.70
N GLY A 39 -4.34 2.02 17.13
CA GLY A 39 -3.09 1.81 17.87
C GLY A 39 -3.31 1.05 19.18
N ARG A 40 -4.49 1.20 19.80
CA ARG A 40 -4.87 0.50 21.04
C ARG A 40 -4.87 -1.03 20.92
N HIS A 41 -5.01 -1.55 19.71
CA HIS A 41 -5.00 -3.00 19.45
C HIS A 41 -3.58 -3.53 19.16
N ILE A 42 -2.55 -2.67 19.22
CA ILE A 42 -1.16 -3.09 19.06
C ILE A 42 -0.54 -3.27 20.46
N ILE A 43 -0.03 -4.47 20.72
CA ILE A 43 0.63 -4.81 21.97
C ILE A 43 2.15 -4.80 21.77
N TYR A 44 2.84 -4.12 22.68
CA TYR A 44 4.30 -3.99 22.68
C TYR A 44 4.90 -4.77 23.86
N PRO A 45 5.41 -6.00 23.64
CA PRO A 45 5.98 -6.82 24.71
C PRO A 45 7.37 -6.35 25.20
N GLY A 46 7.96 -5.35 24.54
CA GLY A 46 9.30 -4.83 24.82
C GLY A 46 10.22 -4.86 23.58
N GLY A 47 11.27 -4.03 23.60
CA GLY A 47 12.21 -3.88 22.49
C GLY A 47 11.56 -3.36 21.19
N ASN A 48 11.99 -3.89 20.04
CA ASN A 48 11.48 -3.53 18.71
C ASN A 48 10.42 -4.51 18.19
N ALA A 49 9.63 -5.12 19.08
CA ALA A 49 8.61 -6.10 18.73
C ALA A 49 7.20 -5.55 18.98
N PHE A 50 6.24 -6.00 18.18
CA PHE A 50 4.82 -5.76 18.38
C PHE A 50 4.00 -6.95 17.90
N TYR A 51 2.77 -7.07 18.37
CA TYR A 51 1.76 -7.98 17.82
C TYR A 51 0.37 -7.35 17.93
N ILE A 52 -0.59 -7.86 17.16
CA ILE A 52 -1.98 -7.38 17.20
C ILE A 52 -2.74 -8.20 18.25
N GLU A 53 -3.64 -7.54 18.98
CA GLU A 53 -4.50 -8.16 19.99
C GLU A 53 -5.24 -9.39 19.44
N GLU A 54 -5.18 -10.50 20.17
CA GLU A 54 -5.71 -11.82 19.75
C GLU A 54 -7.21 -11.78 19.43
N GLY A 55 -7.98 -10.95 20.16
CA GLY A 55 -9.41 -10.77 19.91
C GLY A 55 -9.74 -10.21 18.51
N ILE A 56 -8.81 -9.52 17.85
CA ILE A 56 -8.98 -9.10 16.45
C ILE A 56 -8.79 -10.28 15.50
N GLU A 57 -7.77 -11.10 15.74
CA GLU A 57 -7.49 -12.30 14.90
C GLU A 57 -8.62 -13.32 15.00
N ASP A 58 -9.10 -13.61 16.20
CA ASP A 58 -10.21 -14.54 16.45
C ASP A 58 -11.48 -14.11 15.74
N ARG A 59 -11.83 -12.83 15.85
CA ARG A 59 -13.03 -12.26 15.23
C ARG A 59 -12.95 -12.26 13.71
N LEU A 60 -11.77 -12.06 13.12
CA LEU A 60 -11.57 -12.22 11.67
C LEU A 60 -11.70 -13.68 11.23
N MET A 61 -11.25 -14.64 12.04
CA MET A 61 -11.46 -16.07 11.74
C MET A 61 -12.93 -16.45 11.77
N GLU A 62 -13.69 -15.98 12.76
CA GLU A 62 -15.14 -16.21 12.85
C GLU A 62 -15.91 -15.67 11.64
N LEU A 63 -15.44 -14.55 11.07
CA LEU A 63 -16.01 -13.94 9.86
C LEU A 63 -15.54 -14.60 8.56
N GLY A 64 -14.72 -15.66 8.63
CA GLY A 64 -14.20 -16.39 7.47
C GLY A 64 -13.01 -15.71 6.77
N ALA A 65 -12.40 -14.70 7.39
CA ALA A 65 -11.26 -13.95 6.82
C ALA A 65 -9.88 -14.54 7.22
N GLY A 66 -9.83 -15.78 7.71
CA GLY A 66 -8.61 -16.43 8.23
C GLY A 66 -7.46 -16.52 7.23
N GLU A 67 -7.74 -16.67 5.93
CA GLU A 67 -6.71 -16.69 4.87
C GLU A 67 -6.02 -15.33 4.67
N SER A 68 -6.63 -14.25 5.15
CA SER A 68 -6.12 -12.89 5.00
C SER A 68 -5.34 -12.39 6.21
N LEU A 69 -5.17 -13.18 7.27
CA LEU A 69 -4.47 -12.77 8.49
C LEU A 69 -3.01 -12.32 8.25
N ASP A 70 -2.36 -12.86 7.21
CA ASP A 70 -1.02 -12.42 6.78
C ASP A 70 -0.96 -10.93 6.34
N GLN A 71 -2.11 -10.29 6.09
CA GLN A 71 -2.25 -8.87 5.73
C GLN A 71 -2.54 -7.98 6.95
N LEU A 72 -2.77 -8.56 8.12
CA LEU A 72 -3.17 -7.82 9.32
C LEU A 72 -2.05 -6.90 9.81
N GLU A 73 -0.81 -7.40 9.84
CA GLU A 73 0.35 -6.55 10.15
C GLU A 73 0.50 -5.37 9.16
N ASP A 74 0.17 -5.59 7.88
CA ASP A 74 0.24 -4.54 6.87
C ASP A 74 -0.80 -3.44 7.10
N ILE A 75 -2.00 -3.82 7.54
CA ILE A 75 -3.09 -2.91 7.92
C ILE A 75 -2.69 -2.05 9.12
N PHE A 76 -2.13 -2.65 10.16
CA PHE A 76 -1.78 -1.96 11.41
C PHE A 76 -0.45 -1.20 11.33
N TRP A 77 0.39 -1.46 10.34
CA TRP A 77 1.74 -0.88 10.24
C TRP A 77 1.79 0.63 10.42
N ARG A 78 0.80 1.35 9.87
CA ARG A 78 0.76 2.82 9.94
C ARG A 78 0.65 3.34 11.37
N PHE A 79 0.08 2.54 12.28
CA PHE A 79 -0.14 2.88 13.69
C PHE A 79 0.95 2.35 14.63
N VAL A 80 1.88 1.53 14.13
CA VAL A 80 3.00 1.04 14.94
C VAL A 80 3.90 2.21 15.36
N HIS A 81 4.42 2.16 16.60
CA HIS A 81 5.33 3.19 17.11
C HIS A 81 6.44 3.55 16.10
N PRO A 82 6.68 4.85 15.85
CA PRO A 82 7.62 5.30 14.80
C PRO A 82 9.04 4.73 14.94
N GLU A 83 9.52 4.52 16.17
CA GLU A 83 10.84 3.95 16.44
C GLU A 83 10.93 2.50 15.98
N ILE A 84 9.94 1.69 16.34
CA ILE A 84 9.84 0.29 15.92
C ILE A 84 9.68 0.20 14.40
N ARG A 85 8.85 1.06 13.80
CA ARG A 85 8.73 1.16 12.34
C ARG A 85 10.09 1.42 11.69
N ARG A 86 10.86 2.39 12.17
CA ARG A 86 12.19 2.72 11.60
C ARG A 86 13.15 1.53 11.64
N VAL A 87 13.14 0.76 12.73
CA VAL A 87 14.00 -0.41 12.88
C VAL A 87 13.53 -1.56 11.97
N LEU A 88 12.22 -1.80 11.90
CA LEU A 88 11.66 -2.96 11.20
C LEU A 88 11.43 -2.72 9.69
N GLU A 89 11.29 -1.47 9.23
CA GLU A 89 11.03 -1.09 7.83
C GLU A 89 12.02 -1.72 6.82
N PRO A 90 13.35 -1.73 7.06
CA PRO A 90 14.30 -2.36 6.14
C PRO A 90 14.04 -3.87 5.97
N PHE A 91 13.57 -4.54 7.02
CA PHE A 91 13.27 -5.97 7.00
C PHE A 91 11.97 -6.24 6.27
N ARG A 92 10.93 -5.46 6.56
CA ARG A 92 9.62 -5.58 5.91
C ARG A 92 9.70 -5.34 4.40
N ARG A 93 10.45 -4.32 3.96
CA ARG A 93 10.74 -4.10 2.52
C ARG A 93 11.48 -5.25 1.87
N ARG A 94 12.30 -6.02 2.61
CA ARG A 94 12.95 -7.23 2.08
C ARG A 94 11.94 -8.38 1.98
N GLU A 95 11.04 -8.51 2.96
CA GLU A 95 9.98 -9.53 2.96
C GLU A 95 8.99 -9.34 1.82
N ASP A 96 8.53 -8.11 1.57
CA ASP A 96 7.65 -7.79 0.44
C ASP A 96 8.28 -8.19 -0.90
N ARG A 97 9.59 -7.96 -1.04
CA ARG A 97 10.36 -8.38 -2.22
C ARG A 97 10.39 -9.90 -2.38
N HIS A 98 10.55 -10.65 -1.29
CA HIS A 98 10.52 -12.11 -1.35
C HIS A 98 9.12 -12.65 -1.65
N ARG A 99 8.09 -12.10 -1.01
CA ARG A 99 6.68 -12.45 -1.30
C ARG A 99 6.36 -12.19 -2.78
N ALA A 100 6.81 -11.08 -3.35
CA ALA A 100 6.62 -10.76 -4.76
C ALA A 100 7.33 -11.76 -5.71
N ASN A 101 8.50 -12.28 -5.32
CA ASN A 101 9.25 -13.25 -6.12
C ASN A 101 8.77 -14.70 -5.96
N ARG A 102 8.18 -15.05 -4.80
CA ARG A 102 7.71 -16.40 -4.47
C ARG A 102 6.25 -16.65 -4.78
N LYS A 103 5.42 -15.62 -4.94
CA LYS A 103 4.03 -15.82 -5.38
C LYS A 103 4.08 -16.68 -6.66
N PRO A 104 3.59 -17.93 -6.63
CA PRO A 104 3.55 -18.74 -7.83
C PRO A 104 2.83 -17.93 -8.89
N LYS A 105 3.23 -18.08 -10.15
CA LYS A 105 2.40 -17.66 -11.28
C LYS A 105 1.13 -18.53 -11.27
N ARG A 106 0.30 -18.43 -10.23
CA ARG A 106 -1.10 -18.83 -10.34
C ARG A 106 -1.60 -18.09 -11.58
N PRO A 107 -2.35 -18.74 -12.48
CA PRO A 107 -3.22 -17.99 -13.35
C PRO A 107 -4.09 -17.18 -12.40
N GLN A 108 -3.69 -15.93 -12.15
CA GLN A 108 -4.63 -14.96 -11.63
C GLN A 108 -5.70 -15.01 -12.70
N ASP A 109 -6.88 -15.47 -12.31
CA ASP A 109 -8.04 -15.37 -13.14
C ASP A 109 -8.23 -13.86 -13.34
N HIS A 110 -7.55 -13.32 -14.35
CA HIS A 110 -7.56 -11.92 -14.75
C HIS A 110 -8.88 -11.63 -15.47
N SER A 111 -9.95 -12.31 -15.05
CA SER A 111 -11.24 -12.44 -15.73
C SER A 111 -12.09 -11.19 -15.59
N ILE A 112 -11.67 -10.19 -14.80
CA ILE A 112 -12.45 -8.98 -14.58
C ILE A 112 -11.80 -7.80 -15.29
N GLY A 113 -12.48 -7.41 -16.38
CA GLY A 113 -12.59 -6.08 -16.99
C GLY A 113 -11.32 -5.30 -17.35
N PRO A 114 -11.26 -4.59 -18.48
CA PRO A 114 -10.20 -3.60 -18.68
C PRO A 114 -10.29 -2.55 -17.55
N PHE A 115 -9.22 -2.35 -16.79
CA PHE A 115 -9.17 -1.29 -15.75
C PHE A 115 -9.62 0.05 -16.32
N HIS A 116 -10.38 0.81 -15.54
CA HIS A 116 -10.84 2.13 -15.94
C HIS A 116 -9.64 3.01 -16.31
N MET A 117 -9.76 3.81 -17.37
CA MET A 117 -8.62 4.59 -17.88
C MET A 117 -8.08 5.55 -16.81
N PHE A 118 -8.97 6.10 -15.97
CA PHE A 118 -8.59 6.93 -14.84
C PHE A 118 -7.63 6.21 -13.87
N ASP A 119 -7.91 4.95 -13.52
CA ASP A 119 -7.04 4.15 -12.65
C ASP A 119 -5.67 3.92 -13.28
N LYS A 120 -5.63 3.64 -14.59
CA LYS A 120 -4.38 3.46 -15.31
C LYS A 120 -3.51 4.71 -15.22
N ARG A 121 -4.12 5.88 -15.44
CA ARG A 121 -3.43 7.18 -15.38
C ARG A 121 -2.89 7.49 -13.99
N ARG A 122 -3.66 7.18 -12.95
CA ARG A 122 -3.21 7.30 -11.55
C ARG A 122 -2.01 6.40 -11.26
N VAL A 123 -2.10 5.11 -11.57
CA VAL A 123 -0.97 4.17 -11.38
C VAL A 123 0.27 4.64 -12.14
N HIS A 124 0.10 5.09 -13.37
CA HIS A 124 1.22 5.58 -14.19
C HIS A 124 1.91 6.78 -13.55
N TYR A 125 1.16 7.80 -13.14
CA TYR A 125 1.74 8.98 -12.50
C TYR A 125 2.38 8.64 -11.16
N LEU A 126 1.69 7.88 -10.30
CA LEU A 126 2.23 7.57 -8.97
C LEU A 126 3.54 6.78 -9.05
N LYS A 127 3.69 5.90 -10.05
CA LYS A 127 4.92 5.15 -10.27
C LYS A 127 6.04 5.92 -10.94
N PHE A 128 5.73 6.74 -11.95
CA PHE A 128 6.75 7.35 -12.81
C PHE A 128 6.86 8.87 -12.68
N GLY A 129 5.91 9.53 -12.02
CA GLY A 129 5.83 10.99 -11.89
C GLY A 129 5.68 11.71 -13.24
N GLN A 130 5.18 11.02 -14.26
CA GLN A 130 5.08 11.54 -15.63
C GLN A 130 3.69 12.08 -15.94
N THR A 131 3.66 13.35 -16.35
CA THR A 131 2.47 14.07 -16.81
C THR A 131 2.06 13.65 -18.23
N ASP A 132 3.03 13.40 -19.12
CA ASP A 132 2.73 12.85 -20.45
C ASP A 132 2.32 11.38 -20.34
N GLN A 133 1.09 11.10 -20.76
CA GLN A 133 0.48 9.78 -20.71
C GLN A 133 -0.10 9.34 -22.06
N ARG A 134 0.32 9.96 -23.17
CA ARG A 134 -0.19 9.64 -24.52
C ARG A 134 -0.02 8.16 -24.90
N HIS A 135 1.03 7.53 -24.37
CA HIS A 135 1.37 6.12 -24.63
C HIS A 135 0.90 5.16 -23.53
N ILE A 136 -0.04 5.56 -22.68
CA ILE A 136 -0.51 4.72 -21.56
C ILE A 136 -1.08 3.36 -22.00
N HIS A 137 -1.59 3.29 -23.23
CA HIS A 137 -2.08 2.05 -23.84
C HIS A 137 -0.96 1.01 -24.11
N ARG A 138 0.31 1.44 -24.19
CA ARG A 138 1.48 0.57 -24.40
C ARG A 138 2.09 0.07 -23.10
N VAL A 139 1.64 0.58 -21.97
CA VAL A 139 2.16 0.21 -20.65
C VAL A 139 1.81 -1.25 -20.37
N PRO A 140 2.78 -2.08 -19.94
CA PRO A 140 2.52 -3.49 -19.66
C PRO A 140 1.40 -3.67 -18.62
N VAL A 141 0.45 -4.56 -18.91
CA VAL A 141 -0.68 -4.87 -18.01
C VAL A 141 -0.23 -5.27 -16.60
N LYS A 142 0.99 -5.83 -16.49
CA LYS A 142 1.63 -6.17 -15.21
C LYS A 142 1.75 -4.98 -14.25
N LEU A 143 1.81 -3.75 -14.76
CA LEU A 143 1.88 -2.53 -13.96
C LEU A 143 0.62 -2.36 -13.10
N PHE A 144 -0.53 -2.76 -13.64
CA PHE A 144 -1.84 -2.59 -13.02
C PHE A 144 -2.24 -3.79 -12.15
N ARG A 145 -1.32 -4.72 -11.88
CA ARG A 145 -1.62 -5.94 -11.11
C ARG A 145 -2.18 -5.67 -9.72
N GLY A 146 -1.80 -4.55 -9.11
CA GLY A 146 -2.28 -4.14 -7.80
C GLY A 146 -3.77 -3.78 -7.77
N LEU A 147 -4.43 -3.67 -8.92
CA LEU A 147 -5.85 -3.39 -9.06
C LEU A 147 -6.70 -4.65 -9.29
N TYR A 148 -6.09 -5.79 -9.59
CA TYR A 148 -6.83 -7.04 -9.79
C TYR A 148 -7.50 -7.50 -8.50
N ASN A 149 -8.69 -8.06 -8.66
CA ASN A 149 -9.45 -8.70 -7.60
C ASN A 149 -9.78 -7.78 -6.43
N LYS A 150 -10.09 -6.53 -6.73
CA LYS A 150 -10.40 -5.48 -5.76
C LYS A 150 -11.70 -4.79 -6.10
N SER A 151 -12.46 -4.47 -5.07
CA SER A 151 -13.62 -3.59 -5.16
C SER A 151 -13.18 -2.16 -5.47
N ARG A 152 -14.11 -1.35 -5.98
CA ARG A 152 -13.88 0.08 -6.20
C ARG A 152 -13.41 0.79 -4.93
N ASP A 153 -14.00 0.44 -3.79
CA ASP A 153 -13.66 0.94 -2.45
C ASP A 153 -12.20 0.66 -2.08
N GLU A 154 -11.75 -0.60 -2.22
CA GLU A 154 -10.36 -0.97 -1.94
C GLU A 154 -9.38 -0.25 -2.87
N ILE A 155 -9.74 -0.09 -4.14
CA ILE A 155 -8.88 0.63 -5.09
C ILE A 155 -8.76 2.11 -4.69
N GLU A 156 -9.85 2.77 -4.30
CA GLU A 156 -9.80 4.16 -3.85
C GLU A 156 -8.94 4.34 -2.59
N HIS A 157 -9.10 3.47 -1.59
CA HIS A 157 -8.25 3.51 -0.39
C HIS A 157 -6.77 3.27 -0.72
N GLY A 158 -6.48 2.33 -1.64
CA GLY A 158 -5.12 2.12 -2.13
C GLY A 158 -4.53 3.35 -2.84
N PHE A 159 -5.33 4.07 -3.62
CA PHE A 159 -4.90 5.33 -4.23
C PHE A 159 -4.69 6.43 -3.20
N MET A 160 -5.57 6.57 -2.21
CA MET A 160 -5.40 7.55 -1.13
C MET A 160 -4.08 7.35 -0.39
N ASP A 161 -3.71 6.10 -0.08
CA ASP A 161 -2.42 5.78 0.55
C ASP A 161 -1.22 6.15 -0.33
N MET A 162 -1.31 5.91 -1.64
CA MET A 162 -0.24 6.29 -2.58
C MET A 162 -0.16 7.80 -2.80
N GLU A 163 -1.30 8.47 -2.89
CA GLU A 163 -1.45 9.92 -3.10
C GLU A 163 -0.95 10.71 -1.88
N ALA A 164 -1.09 10.16 -0.67
CA ALA A 164 -0.55 10.76 0.54
C ALA A 164 1.00 10.85 0.54
N ALA A 165 1.68 10.08 -0.32
CA ALA A 165 3.14 10.16 -0.48
C ALA A 165 3.60 11.22 -1.49
N LEU A 166 2.69 11.84 -2.24
CA LEU A 166 3.02 12.92 -3.17
C LEU A 166 3.38 14.20 -2.42
N ASN A 167 4.33 14.97 -2.96
CA ASN A 167 4.59 16.31 -2.48
C ASN A 167 3.43 17.24 -2.85
N ALA A 168 3.08 18.19 -1.99
CA ALA A 168 2.03 19.19 -2.28
C ALA A 168 2.25 19.93 -3.61
N ARG A 169 3.52 20.15 -4.00
CA ARG A 169 3.91 20.75 -5.29
C ARG A 169 3.63 19.88 -6.52
N GLU A 170 3.27 18.61 -6.32
CA GLU A 170 2.90 17.69 -7.39
C GLU A 170 1.39 17.62 -7.59
N TYR A 171 0.56 18.10 -6.67
CA TYR A 171 -0.89 17.88 -6.69
C TYR A 171 -1.59 18.46 -7.92
N LYS A 172 -1.29 19.69 -8.33
CA LYS A 172 -1.90 20.27 -9.54
C LYS A 172 -1.40 19.58 -10.82
N SER A 173 -0.12 19.20 -10.89
CA SER A 173 0.41 18.39 -12.00
C SER A 173 -0.19 16.97 -12.03
N TYR A 174 -0.42 16.37 -10.87
CA TYR A 174 -1.03 15.07 -10.73
C TYR A 174 -2.47 15.10 -11.23
N THR A 175 -3.29 16.03 -10.75
CA THR A 175 -4.68 16.20 -11.21
C THR A 175 -4.74 16.49 -12.71
N PHE A 176 -3.87 17.35 -13.22
CA PHE A 176 -3.76 17.62 -14.66
C PHE A 176 -3.51 16.35 -15.48
N ALA A 177 -2.59 15.49 -15.03
CA ALA A 177 -2.25 14.25 -15.70
C ALA A 177 -3.38 13.22 -15.64
N ILE A 178 -3.95 12.95 -14.46
CA ILE A 178 -4.91 11.84 -14.28
C ILE A 178 -6.27 12.13 -14.90
N PHE A 179 -6.67 13.40 -14.97
CA PHE A 179 -7.87 13.82 -15.69
C PHE A 179 -7.65 14.00 -17.20
N ASP A 180 -6.41 13.87 -17.66
CA ASP A 180 -5.98 14.00 -19.05
C ASP A 180 -6.35 15.37 -19.63
N LEU A 181 -6.06 16.44 -18.88
CA LEU A 181 -6.43 17.80 -19.28
C LEU A 181 -5.63 18.26 -20.51
N GLN A 182 -4.42 17.74 -20.68
CA GLN A 182 -3.58 17.96 -21.86
C GLN A 182 -4.27 17.68 -23.20
N GLN A 183 -5.32 16.84 -23.24
CA GLN A 183 -6.01 16.49 -24.49
C GLN A 183 -6.81 17.66 -25.09
N PHE A 184 -7.08 18.71 -24.30
CA PHE A 184 -7.84 19.88 -24.73
C PHE A 184 -6.97 21.00 -25.32
N PHE A 185 -5.65 20.84 -25.25
CA PHE A 185 -4.66 21.84 -25.64
C PHE A 185 -3.88 21.35 -26.86
N TYR A 186 -3.71 22.21 -27.85
CA TYR A 186 -2.98 21.91 -29.09
C TYR A 186 -1.49 22.21 -28.97
N GLU A 187 -1.11 22.96 -27.94
CA GLU A 187 0.26 23.35 -27.62
C GLU A 187 1.10 22.09 -27.39
N SER A 188 2.18 21.94 -28.17
CA SER A 188 3.08 20.79 -28.08
C SER A 188 3.69 20.61 -26.68
N MET A 189 3.77 21.69 -25.90
CA MET A 189 4.30 21.73 -24.54
C MET A 189 3.23 21.57 -23.45
N ALA A 190 1.94 21.41 -23.78
CA ALA A 190 0.87 21.32 -22.79
C ALA A 190 1.08 20.19 -21.76
N ALA A 191 1.65 19.06 -22.20
CA ALA A 191 1.93 17.92 -21.33
C ALA A 191 3.16 18.14 -20.42
N SER A 192 4.14 18.92 -20.86
CA SER A 192 5.41 19.12 -20.15
C SER A 192 5.44 20.39 -19.30
N HIS A 193 4.71 21.42 -19.70
CA HIS A 193 4.67 22.74 -19.06
C HIS A 193 3.23 23.26 -18.92
N PRO A 194 2.39 22.58 -18.13
CA PRO A 194 0.99 22.97 -17.97
C PRO A 194 0.81 24.36 -17.32
N GLN A 195 1.83 24.89 -16.66
CA GLN A 195 1.85 26.23 -16.07
C GLN A 195 1.80 27.38 -17.09
N ILE A 196 2.08 27.11 -18.37
CA ILE A 196 2.09 28.13 -19.44
C ILE A 196 0.70 28.22 -20.12
N LEU A 197 -0.18 27.25 -19.86
CA LEU A 197 -1.53 27.23 -20.41
C LEU A 197 -2.43 28.29 -19.76
N ASP A 198 -3.53 28.63 -20.41
CA ASP A 198 -4.58 29.43 -19.79
C ASP A 198 -5.19 28.66 -18.62
N GLN A 199 -4.92 29.14 -17.41
CA GLN A 199 -5.35 28.47 -16.18
C GLN A 199 -6.87 28.49 -16.01
N ALA A 200 -7.57 29.49 -16.52
CA ALA A 200 -9.03 29.53 -16.44
C ALA A 200 -9.66 28.43 -17.32
N GLU A 201 -9.06 28.17 -18.49
CA GLU A 201 -9.47 27.05 -19.35
C GLU A 201 -9.13 25.69 -18.71
N VAL A 202 -7.94 25.55 -18.12
CA VAL A 202 -7.54 24.32 -17.40
C VAL A 202 -8.55 24.01 -16.29
N ASP A 203 -8.91 25.00 -15.48
CA ASP A 203 -9.87 24.87 -14.39
C ASP A 203 -11.26 24.46 -14.92
N ALA A 204 -11.72 25.08 -16.01
CA ALA A 204 -13.00 24.74 -16.64
C ALA A 204 -13.02 23.29 -17.17
N PHE A 205 -11.93 22.85 -17.82
CA PHE A 205 -11.80 21.47 -18.28
C PHE A 205 -11.70 20.49 -17.12
N PHE A 206 -11.03 20.84 -16.04
CA PHE A 206 -10.97 20.04 -14.82
C PHE A 206 -12.38 19.77 -14.27
N ILE A 207 -13.18 20.81 -14.06
CA ILE A 207 -14.57 20.69 -13.59
C ILE A 207 -15.38 19.78 -14.51
N LYS A 208 -15.26 19.96 -15.84
CA LYS A 208 -15.95 19.10 -16.81
C LYS A 208 -15.55 17.63 -16.67
N ARG A 209 -14.26 17.34 -16.46
CA ARG A 209 -13.72 15.97 -16.38
C ARG A 209 -14.09 15.29 -15.06
N ILE A 210 -14.02 15.99 -13.94
CA ILE A 210 -14.40 15.41 -12.64
C ILE A 210 -15.89 15.13 -12.56
N CYS A 211 -16.75 16.02 -13.07
CA CYS A 211 -18.20 15.77 -13.16
C CYS A 211 -18.52 14.59 -14.08
N ARG A 212 -17.83 14.47 -15.23
CA ARG A 212 -18.00 13.32 -16.12
C ARG A 212 -17.60 12.00 -15.45
N LEU A 213 -16.51 11.98 -14.69
CA LEU A 213 -16.08 10.81 -13.93
C LEU A 213 -17.08 10.48 -12.81
N ASN A 214 -17.61 11.49 -12.12
CA ASN A 214 -18.59 11.30 -11.06
C ASN A 214 -19.86 10.61 -11.57
N LEU A 215 -20.26 10.90 -12.81
CA LEU A 215 -21.45 10.32 -13.45
C LEU A 215 -21.19 8.98 -14.16
N ASP A 216 -19.97 8.44 -14.11
CA ASP A 216 -19.60 7.22 -14.84
C ASP A 216 -19.99 5.95 -14.04
N PRO A 217 -21.02 5.18 -14.48
CA PRO A 217 -21.47 4.01 -13.75
C PRO A 217 -20.46 2.86 -13.80
N HIS A 218 -19.62 2.81 -14.85
CA HIS A 218 -18.59 1.79 -14.97
C HIS A 218 -17.45 2.06 -14.00
N PHE A 219 -17.11 3.32 -13.77
CA PHE A 219 -16.12 3.69 -12.76
C PHE A 219 -16.61 3.33 -11.34
N TRP A 220 -17.88 3.59 -11.03
CA TRP A 220 -18.48 3.33 -9.71
C TRP A 220 -19.07 1.93 -9.53
N ALA A 221 -18.78 1.01 -10.43
CA ALA A 221 -19.33 -0.34 -10.34
C ALA A 221 -19.01 -0.97 -8.97
N GLY A 222 -20.07 -1.37 -8.25
CA GLY A 222 -19.97 -1.94 -6.91
C GLY A 222 -19.96 -0.94 -5.74
N LEU A 223 -20.23 0.34 -6.01
CA LEU A 223 -20.46 1.37 -4.99
C LEU A 223 -21.80 2.09 -5.20
N GLU A 224 -22.40 2.52 -4.11
CA GLU A 224 -23.55 3.43 -4.15
C GLU A 224 -23.08 4.84 -4.52
N THR A 225 -23.81 5.47 -5.44
CA THR A 225 -23.55 6.85 -5.87
C THR A 225 -24.70 7.74 -5.44
N THR A 226 -24.41 9.03 -5.26
CA THR A 226 -25.42 10.04 -4.93
C THR A 226 -25.38 11.14 -5.98
N ASP A 227 -26.37 12.04 -5.97
CA ASP A 227 -26.40 13.21 -6.86
C ASP A 227 -25.29 14.24 -6.58
N ARG A 228 -24.53 14.05 -5.49
CA ARG A 228 -23.40 14.91 -5.11
C ARG A 228 -22.08 14.35 -5.64
N LEU A 229 -21.05 15.18 -5.64
CA LEU A 229 -19.69 14.71 -5.89
C LEU A 229 -19.33 13.65 -4.84
N HIS A 230 -18.94 12.47 -5.29
CA HIS A 230 -18.57 11.40 -4.38
C HIS A 230 -17.37 11.84 -3.53
N ASP A 231 -17.39 11.54 -2.23
CA ASP A 231 -16.34 11.89 -1.25
C ASP A 231 -14.91 11.55 -1.73
N TYR A 232 -14.74 10.43 -2.44
CA TYR A 232 -13.45 10.08 -3.01
C TYR A 232 -12.95 11.13 -4.03
N LEU A 233 -13.82 11.73 -4.83
CA LEU A 233 -13.41 12.72 -5.82
C LEU A 233 -13.12 14.10 -5.22
N THR A 234 -13.70 14.44 -4.06
CA THR A 234 -13.51 15.74 -3.40
C THR A 234 -12.04 16.09 -3.16
N ARG A 235 -11.20 15.09 -2.84
CA ARG A 235 -9.76 15.31 -2.65
C ARG A 235 -9.07 15.87 -3.89
N TYR A 236 -9.53 15.51 -5.09
CA TYR A 236 -8.92 16.03 -6.32
C TYR A 236 -9.27 17.49 -6.56
N VAL A 237 -10.46 17.94 -6.10
CA VAL A 237 -10.84 19.36 -6.15
C VAL A 237 -9.86 20.18 -5.30
N VAL A 238 -9.62 19.73 -4.07
CA VAL A 238 -8.63 20.35 -3.16
C VAL A 238 -7.22 20.32 -3.75
N MET A 239 -6.79 19.17 -4.28
CA MET A 239 -5.48 19.04 -4.94
C MET A 239 -5.31 19.96 -6.17
N HIS A 240 -6.40 20.32 -6.85
CA HIS A 240 -6.34 21.13 -8.06
C HIS A 240 -6.43 22.64 -7.79
N PHE A 241 -7.34 23.06 -6.91
CA PHE A 241 -7.60 24.48 -6.66
C PHE A 241 -6.75 25.07 -5.52
N ASP A 242 -6.38 24.28 -4.51
CA ASP A 242 -5.64 24.80 -3.35
C ASP A 242 -4.12 24.76 -3.56
N HIS A 243 -3.66 24.30 -4.72
CA HIS A 243 -2.24 24.11 -5.02
C HIS A 243 -1.89 24.65 -6.39
N ASP A 244 -0.72 25.26 -6.53
CA ASP A 244 -0.21 25.73 -7.82
C ASP A 244 0.77 24.75 -8.46
N TYR A 245 1.03 24.94 -9.75
CA TYR A 245 2.17 24.32 -10.39
C TYR A 245 3.47 24.80 -9.73
N ALA A 246 4.41 23.88 -9.59
CA ALA A 246 5.71 24.25 -9.05
C ALA A 246 6.43 25.25 -9.96
N ALA A 247 7.15 26.20 -9.34
CA ALA A 247 8.00 27.13 -10.06
C ALA A 247 9.07 26.36 -10.86
N GLY A 248 9.05 26.53 -12.18
CA GLY A 248 9.99 25.87 -13.08
C GLY A 248 11.39 26.46 -12.97
N SER A 249 12.25 25.85 -12.14
CA SER A 249 13.69 26.00 -12.29
C SER A 249 14.25 24.73 -12.92
N PHE A 250 15.16 24.88 -13.89
CA PHE A 250 15.81 23.76 -14.58
C PHE A 250 16.42 22.74 -13.61
N MET A 251 17.01 23.21 -12.51
CA MET A 251 17.57 22.37 -11.46
C MET A 251 16.50 21.61 -10.67
N GLU A 252 15.34 22.23 -10.40
CA GLU A 252 14.21 21.55 -9.78
C GLU A 252 13.64 20.47 -10.70
N ASP A 253 13.53 20.73 -12.00
CA ASP A 253 13.04 19.74 -12.98
C ASP A 253 13.99 18.55 -13.11
N TYR A 254 15.31 18.80 -13.12
CA TYR A 254 16.32 17.73 -13.10
C TYR A 254 16.22 16.87 -11.83
N LEU A 255 16.13 17.50 -10.65
CA LEU A 255 15.99 16.79 -9.37
C LEU A 255 14.69 15.96 -9.32
N ARG A 256 13.58 16.52 -9.83
CA ARG A 256 12.30 15.80 -9.97
C ARG A 256 12.43 14.57 -10.85
N GLN A 257 13.02 14.71 -12.04
CA GLN A 257 13.25 13.57 -12.95
C GLN A 257 14.12 12.50 -12.30
N TYR A 258 15.17 12.90 -11.57
CA TYR A 258 16.03 11.98 -10.84
C TYR A 258 15.28 11.24 -9.72
N ILE A 259 14.50 11.93 -8.89
CA ILE A 259 13.66 11.32 -7.84
C ILE A 259 12.66 10.35 -8.47
N ASN A 260 12.01 10.77 -9.56
CA ASN A 260 11.03 9.97 -10.29
C ASN A 260 11.66 8.69 -10.88
N SER A 261 12.89 8.77 -11.40
CA SER A 261 13.64 7.61 -11.91
C SER A 261 13.98 6.58 -10.83
N ARG A 262 14.03 7.00 -9.56
CA ARG A 262 14.40 6.14 -8.41
C ARG A 262 13.22 5.61 -7.61
N ARG A 263 11.97 5.98 -7.97
CA ARG A 263 10.75 5.43 -7.33
C ARG A 263 10.72 3.89 -7.36
N GLU A 264 11.41 3.25 -8.31
CA GLU A 264 11.47 1.77 -8.44
C GLU A 264 12.84 1.11 -8.13
N TYR A 265 13.86 1.81 -7.60
CA TYR A 265 15.20 1.23 -7.39
C TYR A 265 15.25 0.06 -6.37
N ARG A 266 15.98 -1.03 -6.69
CA ARG A 266 16.12 -2.26 -5.86
C ARG A 266 17.59 -2.74 -5.74
N PRO A 267 18.16 -2.90 -4.53
CA PRO A 267 19.49 -3.51 -4.35
C PRO A 267 19.46 -5.07 -4.33
N PRO A 268 20.58 -5.75 -4.68
CA PRO A 268 20.70 -7.22 -4.81
C PRO A 268 20.75 -8.01 -3.46
N HIS A 269 20.63 -9.35 -3.49
CA HIS A 269 20.29 -10.23 -2.34
C HIS A 269 21.37 -11.29 -1.94
N LYS A 270 21.37 -11.82 -0.68
CA LYS A 270 22.20 -12.95 -0.13
C LYS A 270 21.45 -14.31 -0.07
N SER A 271 22.12 -15.48 -0.01
CA SER A 271 21.47 -16.80 -0.19
C SER A 271 20.82 -17.43 1.08
N ALA A 272 19.75 -18.23 0.89
CA ALA A 272 18.92 -18.82 1.96
C ALA A 272 19.58 -19.95 2.78
N ALA A 273 20.62 -20.60 2.25
CA ALA A 273 21.32 -21.68 2.94
C ALA A 273 22.22 -21.16 4.08
N ALA A 274 22.73 -19.93 3.95
CA ALA A 274 23.51 -19.26 4.98
C ALA A 274 22.62 -18.94 6.20
N SER A 275 21.43 -18.40 5.94
CA SER A 275 20.40 -18.04 6.93
C SER A 275 19.98 -19.21 7.86
N LEU A 276 19.78 -20.42 7.32
CA LEU A 276 19.32 -21.59 8.09
C LEU A 276 20.36 -22.13 9.10
N LYS A 277 21.66 -22.04 8.76
CA LYS A 277 22.74 -22.52 9.62
C LYS A 277 22.95 -21.58 10.81
N GLU A 278 22.94 -20.28 10.51
CA GLU A 278 23.07 -19.20 11.50
C GLU A 278 21.89 -19.16 12.47
N ALA A 279 20.67 -19.37 11.96
CA ALA A 279 19.48 -19.37 12.80
C ALA A 279 19.38 -20.58 13.75
N GLY A 280 19.88 -21.76 13.35
CA GLY A 280 19.97 -22.93 14.24
C GLY A 280 20.89 -22.72 15.44
N THR A 281 22.03 -22.08 15.22
CA THR A 281 22.97 -21.72 16.31
C THR A 281 22.38 -20.69 17.27
N ILE A 282 21.56 -19.76 16.78
CA ILE A 282 21.01 -18.67 17.59
C ILE A 282 19.77 -19.12 18.39
N LEU A 283 18.92 -19.97 17.81
CA LEU A 283 17.70 -20.47 18.48
C LEU A 283 17.98 -21.64 19.45
N GLY A 284 19.17 -22.24 19.38
CA GLY A 284 19.54 -23.40 20.20
C GLY A 284 18.75 -24.65 19.84
N VAL A 285 18.32 -24.78 18.59
CA VAL A 285 17.51 -25.89 18.08
C VAL A 285 18.23 -26.53 16.90
N ALA A 286 18.22 -27.87 16.83
CA ALA A 286 18.85 -28.58 15.73
C ALA A 286 18.20 -28.19 14.39
N ARG A 287 19.02 -28.10 13.33
CA ARG A 287 18.58 -27.68 11.99
C ARG A 287 17.42 -28.53 11.46
N GLU A 288 17.40 -29.83 11.78
CA GLU A 288 16.35 -30.74 11.33
C GLU A 288 15.02 -30.53 12.07
N ASP A 289 15.06 -30.13 13.34
CA ASP A 289 13.84 -29.76 14.09
C ASP A 289 13.31 -28.41 13.62
N LEU A 290 14.21 -27.46 13.37
CA LEU A 290 13.86 -26.19 12.73
C LEU A 290 13.31 -26.37 11.32
N LYS A 291 13.59 -27.46 10.59
CA LYS A 291 12.95 -27.78 9.30
C LYS A 291 11.58 -28.45 9.44
N LYS A 292 11.31 -29.13 10.54
CA LYS A 292 10.03 -29.80 10.80
C LYS A 292 8.98 -28.93 11.49
N MET A 293 9.40 -27.89 12.23
CA MET A 293 8.47 -26.98 12.91
C MET A 293 7.48 -26.29 11.96
N SER A 294 6.20 -26.28 12.33
CA SER A 294 5.19 -25.41 11.73
C SER A 294 5.48 -23.94 12.03
N ARG A 295 4.90 -23.03 11.24
CA ARG A 295 5.02 -21.58 11.47
C ARG A 295 4.58 -21.18 12.89
N ARG A 296 3.50 -21.79 13.40
CA ARG A 296 3.01 -21.59 14.78
C ARG A 296 4.02 -22.01 15.85
N GLU A 297 4.69 -23.14 15.66
CA GLU A 297 5.72 -23.62 16.59
C GLU A 297 6.96 -22.73 16.57
N LEU A 298 7.36 -22.25 15.39
CA LEU A 298 8.48 -21.32 15.25
C LEU A 298 8.20 -19.98 15.93
N VAL A 299 6.98 -19.44 15.79
CA VAL A 299 6.53 -18.24 16.48
C VAL A 299 6.56 -18.44 18.01
N ARG A 300 6.07 -19.58 18.50
CA ARG A 300 6.11 -19.92 19.95
C ARG A 300 7.54 -20.06 20.47
N LEU A 301 8.43 -20.67 19.70
CA LEU A 301 9.85 -20.80 20.04
C LEU A 301 10.51 -19.42 20.12
N TYR A 302 10.26 -18.56 19.13
CA TYR A 302 10.75 -17.19 19.14
C TYR A 302 10.27 -16.42 20.36
N ARG A 303 8.97 -16.50 20.71
CA ARG A 303 8.42 -15.84 21.92
C ARG A 303 9.16 -16.24 23.19
N ARG A 304 9.40 -17.55 23.39
CA ARG A 304 10.09 -18.07 24.57
C ARG A 304 11.53 -17.54 24.65
N LYS A 305 12.24 -17.59 23.52
CA LYS A 305 13.64 -17.12 23.44
C LYS A 305 13.77 -15.61 23.55
N ALA A 306 12.82 -14.86 23.00
CA ALA A 306 12.76 -13.41 23.10
C ALA A 306 12.49 -12.96 24.55
N GLN A 307 11.68 -13.71 25.31
CA GLN A 307 11.46 -13.45 26.73
C GLN A 307 12.68 -13.76 27.61
N GLU A 308 13.45 -14.81 27.27
CA GLU A 308 14.68 -15.21 27.98
C GLU A 308 15.83 -14.24 27.71
N LEU A 309 15.99 -13.76 26.47
CA LEU A 309 17.10 -12.92 26.02
C LEU A 309 16.78 -11.42 26.03
N HIS A 310 15.68 -11.02 26.67
CA HIS A 310 15.20 -9.64 26.62
C HIS A 310 16.17 -8.68 27.33
N PRO A 311 16.62 -7.57 26.69
CA PRO A 311 17.54 -6.61 27.30
C PRO A 311 17.03 -6.00 28.61
N ASP A 312 15.73 -5.70 28.69
CA ASP A 312 15.11 -5.16 29.90
C ASP A 312 15.06 -6.15 31.08
N LYS A 313 15.40 -7.43 30.85
CA LYS A 313 15.56 -8.46 31.89
C LYS A 313 17.03 -8.82 32.14
N GLY A 314 17.97 -7.99 31.69
CA GLY A 314 19.41 -8.24 31.79
C GLY A 314 19.98 -9.08 30.64
N GLY A 315 19.24 -9.24 29.54
CA GLY A 315 19.66 -9.93 28.33
C GLY A 315 20.64 -9.12 27.47
N ASP A 316 21.36 -9.83 26.60
CA ASP A 316 22.35 -9.26 25.69
C ASP A 316 21.67 -8.74 24.41
N HIS A 317 21.75 -7.43 24.19
CA HIS A 317 21.12 -6.74 23.05
C HIS A 317 21.54 -7.30 21.70
N ASP A 318 22.83 -7.61 21.51
CA ASP A 318 23.34 -8.14 20.25
C ASP A 318 22.83 -9.55 19.98
N LYS A 319 22.68 -10.36 21.05
CA LYS A 319 22.05 -11.69 20.94
C LYS A 319 20.56 -11.59 20.62
N PHE A 320 19.86 -10.59 21.13
CA PHE A 320 18.44 -10.35 20.83
C PHE A 320 18.22 -9.90 19.38
N VAL A 321 19.09 -9.03 18.85
CA VAL A 321 19.07 -8.62 17.43
C VAL A 321 19.30 -9.83 16.53
N ARG A 322 20.33 -10.64 16.81
CA ARG A 322 20.63 -11.87 16.06
C ARG A 322 19.49 -12.89 16.12
N LEU A 323 18.82 -13.02 17.27
CA LEU A 323 17.64 -13.88 17.43
C LEU A 323 16.49 -13.44 16.53
N THR A 324 16.25 -12.14 16.46
CA THR A 324 15.20 -11.56 15.63
C THR A 324 15.52 -11.73 14.15
N GLU A 325 16.76 -11.49 13.73
CA GLU A 325 17.23 -11.74 12.36
C GLU A 325 17.06 -13.22 11.96
N ALA A 326 17.46 -14.14 12.83
CA ALA A 326 17.30 -15.59 12.64
C ALA A 326 15.83 -16.02 12.51
N TYR A 327 14.94 -15.47 13.33
CA TYR A 327 13.50 -15.73 13.26
C TYR A 327 12.90 -15.26 11.94
N HIS A 328 13.18 -14.01 11.53
CA HIS A 328 12.73 -13.49 10.24
C HIS A 328 13.29 -14.32 9.09
N ASP A 329 14.53 -14.79 9.18
CA ASP A 329 15.13 -15.66 8.17
C ASP A 329 14.48 -17.04 8.06
N LEU A 330 14.03 -17.62 9.18
CA LEU A 330 13.42 -18.94 9.22
C LEU A 330 11.94 -18.96 8.91
N ILE A 331 11.17 -17.96 9.33
CA ILE A 331 9.73 -17.89 9.05
C ILE A 331 9.48 -17.84 7.53
N LYS A 332 10.45 -17.34 6.76
CA LYS A 332 10.51 -17.38 5.29
C LYS A 332 10.53 -18.80 4.71
N THR A 333 10.92 -19.84 5.45
CA THR A 333 11.09 -21.20 4.90
C THR A 333 9.95 -22.15 5.26
N LYS A 334 8.98 -21.68 6.04
CA LYS A 334 7.87 -22.47 6.57
C LYS A 334 6.59 -22.17 5.83
N ASN A 335 5.90 -23.25 5.42
CA ASN A 335 4.55 -23.18 4.87
C ASN A 335 3.53 -23.00 5.97
#